data_AF-A0A967GQV7-F1
#
_entry.id   AF-A0A967GQV7-F1
#
_cell.length_a   1.000
_cell.length_b   1.000
_cell.length_c   1.000
_cell.angle_alpha   90.00
_cell.angle_beta   90.00
_cell.angle_gamma   90.00
#
_symmetry.space_group_name_H-M   'P 1'
#
loop_
_entity.id
_entity.type
_entity.pdbx_description
1 polymer ?
#
loop_
_entity_poly.entity_id
_entity_poly.type
_entity_poly.pdbx_seq_one_letter_code
_entity_poly.pdbx_strand_id
1 'polypeptide(L)'
;IDRLAVRGFMGEQARTGRSKRSIARAVSTLRTFYRFLNRRFDFPGNPAVGVRPPKVEKRLPVVLDRRQIDALLEQAAGQARVEDGPRARRDIAILETFYSTGMRLSELAGLTVRDVDLVSDQAR
;
A
#
# COMPACT_ATOMS: atom_id res chain seq x y z
N ILE A 1 -2.27 26.24 -18.34
CA ILE A 1 -2.54 24.79 -18.47
C ILE A 1 -4.05 24.60 -18.45
N ASP A 2 -4.60 23.91 -19.44
CA ASP A 2 -6.05 23.76 -19.63
C ASP A 2 -6.51 22.29 -19.55
N ARG A 3 -7.80 22.04 -19.75
CA ARG A 3 -8.37 20.68 -19.70
C ARG A 3 -7.83 19.78 -20.81
N LEU A 4 -7.50 20.33 -21.98
CA LEU A 4 -6.96 19.56 -23.09
C LEU A 4 -5.55 19.06 -22.76
N ALA A 5 -4.70 19.89 -22.15
CA ALA A 5 -3.37 19.50 -21.69
C ALA A 5 -3.44 18.33 -20.68
N VAL A 6 -4.40 18.34 -19.74
CA VAL A 6 -4.58 17.23 -18.80
C VAL A 6 -4.99 15.94 -19.51
N ARG A 7 -5.85 16.01 -20.53
CA ARG A 7 -6.22 14.84 -21.35
C ARG A 7 -5.06 14.34 -22.21
N GLY A 8 -4.28 15.24 -22.80
CA GLY A 8 -3.06 14.90 -23.53
C GLY A 8 -2.03 14.19 -22.63
N PHE A 9 -1.83 14.70 -21.41
CA PHE A 9 -1.01 14.03 -20.40
C PHE A 9 -1.53 12.62 -20.09
N MET A 10 -2.83 12.42 -19.89
CA MET A 10 -3.39 11.08 -19.69
C MET A 10 -3.14 10.15 -20.89
N GLY A 11 -3.26 10.67 -22.11
CA GLY A 11 -2.97 9.92 -23.33
C GLY A 11 -1.50 9.47 -23.39
N GLU A 12 -0.57 10.36 -23.03
CA GLU A 12 0.85 10.03 -22.97
C GLU A 12 1.17 8.97 -21.91
N GLN A 13 0.56 9.09 -20.73
CA GLN A 13 0.70 8.10 -19.67
C GLN A 13 0.20 6.72 -20.11
N ALA A 14 -0.88 6.66 -20.90
CA ALA A 14 -1.37 5.41 -21.47
C ALA A 14 -0.41 4.87 -22.55
N ARG A 15 0.13 5.71 -23.43
CA ARG A 15 1.11 5.31 -24.46
C ARG A 15 2.39 4.73 -23.88
N THR A 16 2.83 5.26 -22.74
CA THR A 16 4.02 4.79 -22.00
C THR A 16 3.73 3.57 -21.11
N GLY A 17 2.56 2.95 -21.22
CA GLY A 17 2.22 1.70 -20.53
C GLY A 17 1.85 1.87 -19.06
N ARG A 18 1.56 3.08 -18.56
CA ARG A 18 1.12 3.25 -17.17
C ARG A 18 -0.26 2.62 -16.97
N SER A 19 -0.42 1.93 -15.83
CA SER A 19 -1.71 1.33 -15.48
C SER A 19 -2.82 2.38 -15.35
N LYS A 20 -4.08 2.00 -15.65
CA LYS A 20 -5.27 2.84 -15.45
C LYS A 20 -5.34 3.41 -14.03
N ARG A 21 -4.92 2.63 -13.02
CA ARG A 21 -4.83 3.04 -11.61
C ARG A 21 -3.83 4.16 -11.40
N SER A 22 -2.64 4.04 -11.99
CA SER A 22 -1.59 5.07 -11.93
C SER A 22 -2.06 6.37 -12.59
N ILE A 23 -2.70 6.29 -13.77
CA ILE A 23 -3.23 7.45 -14.48
C ILE A 23 -4.33 8.13 -13.67
N ALA A 24 -5.29 7.36 -13.13
CA ALA A 24 -6.35 7.90 -12.29
C ALA A 24 -5.80 8.61 -11.04
N ARG A 25 -4.77 8.04 -10.42
CA ARG A 25 -4.06 8.66 -9.28
C ARG A 25 -3.41 9.97 -9.70
N ALA A 26 -2.72 10.03 -10.83
CA ALA A 26 -2.08 11.25 -11.33
C ALA A 26 -3.09 12.38 -11.56
N VAL A 27 -4.25 12.09 -12.16
CA VAL A 27 -5.34 13.07 -12.34
C VAL A 27 -5.88 13.56 -10.99
N SER A 28 -6.05 12.67 -10.02
CA SER A 28 -6.47 13.03 -8.66
C SER A 28 -5.44 13.93 -7.95
N THR A 29 -4.15 13.62 -8.13
CA THR A 29 -3.04 14.44 -7.62
C THR A 29 -3.07 15.83 -8.23
N LEU A 30 -3.17 15.96 -9.56
CA LEU A 30 -3.30 17.26 -10.23
C LEU A 30 -4.49 18.05 -9.68
N ARG A 31 -5.65 17.41 -9.55
CA ARG A 31 -6.84 18.06 -8.99
C ARG A 31 -6.61 18.60 -7.59
N THR A 32 -5.94 17.84 -6.74
CA THR A 32 -5.66 18.25 -5.35
C THR A 32 -4.57 19.32 -5.30
N PHE A 33 -3.56 19.21 -6.15
CA PHE A 33 -2.48 20.19 -6.26
C PHE A 33 -2.99 21.57 -6.71
N TYR A 34 -3.81 21.64 -7.76
CA TYR A 34 -4.41 22.92 -8.18
C TYR A 34 -5.39 23.47 -7.14
N ARG A 35 -6.08 22.61 -6.37
CA ARG A 35 -6.89 23.06 -5.23
C ARG A 35 -6.02 23.71 -4.15
N PHE A 36 -4.85 23.13 -3.86
CA PHE A 36 -3.87 23.72 -2.95
C PHE A 36 -3.36 25.07 -3.50
N LEU A 37 -3.00 25.14 -4.79
CA LEU A 37 -2.51 26.38 -5.41
C LEU A 37 -3.55 27.49 -5.37
N ASN A 38 -4.81 27.18 -5.68
CA ASN A 38 -5.90 28.13 -5.58
C ASN A 38 -6.08 28.64 -4.14
N ARG A 39 -6.04 27.74 -3.14
CA ARG A 39 -6.21 28.14 -1.73
C ARG A 39 -5.03 28.93 -1.16
N ARG A 40 -3.80 28.62 -1.58
CA ARG A 40 -2.58 29.19 -0.97
C ARG A 40 -2.06 30.42 -1.71
N PHE A 41 -2.28 30.49 -3.02
CA PHE A 41 -1.66 31.47 -3.92
C PHE A 41 -2.67 32.13 -4.86
N ASP A 42 -3.98 31.97 -4.61
CA ASP A 42 -5.06 32.53 -5.44
C ASP A 42 -4.95 32.18 -6.94
N PHE A 43 -4.37 31.01 -7.24
CA PHE A 43 -4.21 30.57 -8.63
C PHE A 43 -5.59 30.37 -9.29
N PRO A 44 -5.82 30.92 -10.50
CA PRO A 44 -7.13 30.89 -11.13
C PRO A 44 -7.49 29.48 -11.63
N GLY A 45 -8.53 28.90 -11.04
CA GLY A 45 -9.17 27.68 -11.51
C GLY A 45 -8.35 26.40 -11.36
N ASN A 46 -8.92 25.29 -11.86
CA ASN A 46 -8.31 23.97 -11.78
C ASN A 46 -8.56 23.19 -13.08
N PRO A 47 -7.52 22.98 -13.92
CA PRO A 47 -7.68 22.36 -15.23
C PRO A 47 -8.05 20.87 -15.16
N ALA A 48 -7.86 20.22 -14.00
CA ALA A 48 -8.27 18.84 -13.76
C ALA A 48 -9.74 18.70 -13.34
N VAL A 49 -10.47 19.82 -13.16
CA VAL A 49 -11.92 19.80 -12.92
C VAL A 49 -12.66 19.41 -14.20
N GLY A 50 -13.58 18.46 -14.09
CA GLY A 50 -14.32 17.89 -15.21
C GLY A 50 -13.54 16.87 -16.06
N VAL A 51 -12.25 16.64 -15.79
CA VAL A 51 -11.51 15.54 -16.41
C VAL A 51 -11.89 14.22 -15.73
N ARG A 52 -12.52 13.32 -16.49
CA ARG A 52 -12.84 11.96 -16.01
C ARG A 52 -11.59 11.09 -16.09
N PRO A 53 -11.07 10.57 -14.96
CA PRO A 53 -9.97 9.62 -14.99
C PRO A 53 -10.42 8.28 -15.62
N PRO A 54 -9.49 7.41 -16.05
CA PRO A 54 -9.83 6.10 -16.57
C PRO A 54 -10.54 5.26 -15.50
N LYS A 55 -11.52 4.44 -15.92
CA LYS A 55 -12.22 3.52 -15.01
C LYS A 55 -11.22 2.45 -14.53
N VAL A 56 -10.96 2.42 -13.24
CA VAL A 56 -10.10 1.41 -12.61
C VAL A 56 -10.97 0.22 -12.22
N GLU A 57 -10.60 -0.96 -12.68
CA GLU A 57 -11.24 -2.21 -12.28
C GLU A 57 -11.01 -2.47 -10.78
N LYS A 58 -12.08 -2.82 -10.08
CA LYS A 58 -12.01 -3.28 -8.69
C LYS A 58 -11.87 -4.80 -8.72
N ARG A 59 -10.68 -5.29 -8.39
CA ARG A 59 -10.46 -6.72 -8.14
C ARG A 59 -10.77 -7.01 -6.68
N LEU A 60 -11.37 -8.17 -6.43
CA LEU A 60 -11.51 -8.69 -5.08
C LEU A 60 -10.10 -9.02 -4.54
N PRO A 61 -9.78 -8.64 -3.29
CA PRO A 61 -8.56 -9.08 -2.64
C PRO A 61 -8.53 -10.61 -2.60
N VAL A 62 -7.35 -11.19 -2.84
CA VAL A 62 -7.10 -12.59 -2.51
C VAL A 62 -6.88 -12.64 -1.01
N VAL A 63 -7.68 -13.46 -0.32
CA VAL A 63 -7.58 -13.68 1.12
C VAL A 63 -7.24 -15.15 1.36
N LEU A 64 -6.42 -15.40 2.37
CA LEU A 64 -6.16 -16.76 2.84
C LEU A 64 -7.29 -17.15 3.78
N ASP A 65 -7.84 -18.34 3.59
CA ASP A 65 -8.77 -18.91 4.57
C ASP A 65 -8.03 -19.39 5.82
N ARG A 66 -8.81 -19.74 6.85
CA ARG A 66 -8.24 -20.14 8.15
C ARG A 66 -7.31 -21.35 8.03
N ARG A 67 -7.67 -22.36 7.23
CA ARG A 67 -6.87 -23.57 7.03
C ARG A 67 -5.56 -23.26 6.32
N GLN A 68 -5.60 -22.36 5.34
CA GLN A 68 -4.41 -21.91 4.61
C GLN A 68 -3.43 -21.17 5.53
N ILE A 69 -3.94 -20.34 6.44
CA ILE A 69 -3.10 -19.69 7.45
C ILE A 69 -2.52 -20.70 8.43
N ASP A 70 -3.34 -21.59 8.99
CA ASP A 70 -2.89 -22.59 9.95
C ASP A 70 -1.78 -23.46 9.32
N ALA A 71 -1.97 -23.92 8.09
CA ALA A 71 -0.96 -24.68 7.34
C ALA A 71 0.34 -23.88 7.07
N LEU A 72 0.22 -22.58 6.75
CA LEU A 72 1.38 -21.71 6.54
C LEU A 72 2.22 -21.56 7.81
N LEU A 73 1.56 -21.33 8.95
CA LEU A 73 2.21 -21.16 10.25
C LEU A 73 2.83 -22.48 10.73
N GLU A 74 2.13 -23.60 10.58
CA GLU A 74 2.66 -24.93 10.90
C GLU A 74 3.90 -25.29 10.08
N GLN A 75 3.88 -24.99 8.77
CA GLN A 75 5.02 -25.23 7.90
C GLN A 75 6.23 -24.38 8.33
N ALA A 76 6.02 -23.09 8.59
CA ALA A 76 7.08 -22.19 9.06
C ALA A 76 7.65 -22.67 10.40
N ALA A 77 6.79 -23.07 11.34
CA ALA A 77 7.16 -23.66 12.63
C ALA A 77 8.00 -24.93 12.46
N GLY A 78 7.60 -25.82 11.55
CA GLY A 78 8.34 -27.04 11.23
C GLY A 78 9.74 -26.74 10.68
N GLN A 79 9.85 -25.79 9.75
CA GLN A 79 11.14 -25.39 9.16
C GLN A 79 12.11 -24.84 10.20
N ALA A 80 11.65 -24.00 11.13
CA ALA A 80 12.56 -23.47 12.16
C ALA A 80 13.00 -24.49 13.19
N ARG A 81 12.22 -25.56 13.43
CA ARG A 81 12.66 -26.67 14.28
C ARG A 81 13.79 -27.48 13.62
N VAL A 82 13.81 -27.56 12.29
CA VAL A 82 14.83 -28.31 11.53
C VAL A 82 16.12 -27.51 11.38
N GLU A 83 16.03 -26.23 11.01
CA GLU A 83 17.20 -25.37 10.80
C GLU A 83 17.80 -24.81 12.10
N ASP A 84 16.98 -24.73 13.18
CA ASP A 84 17.28 -24.22 14.53
C ASP A 84 18.27 -23.04 14.57
N GLY A 85 17.99 -22.01 13.76
CA GLY A 85 18.83 -20.82 13.62
C GLY A 85 18.09 -19.51 13.94
N PRO A 86 18.83 -18.42 14.27
CA PRO A 86 18.22 -17.11 14.54
C PRO A 86 17.33 -16.59 13.41
N ARG A 87 17.67 -16.91 12.16
CA ARG A 87 16.87 -16.52 10.98
C ARG A 87 15.51 -17.21 10.96
N ALA A 88 15.48 -18.53 11.18
CA ALA A 88 14.24 -19.28 11.14
C ALA A 88 13.30 -18.91 12.31
N ARG A 89 13.85 -18.65 13.50
CA ARG A 89 13.08 -18.12 14.64
C ARG A 89 12.51 -16.73 14.37
N ARG A 90 13.30 -15.85 13.73
CA ARG A 90 12.84 -14.52 13.32
C ARG A 90 11.70 -14.61 12.31
N ASP A 91 11.81 -15.46 11.31
CA ASP A 91 10.83 -15.53 10.23
C ASP A 91 9.45 -16.02 10.74
N ILE A 92 9.42 -16.94 11.71
CA ILE A 92 8.18 -17.29 12.43
C ILE A 92 7.64 -16.11 13.22
N ALA A 93 8.49 -15.45 14.02
CA ALA A 93 8.05 -14.31 14.82
C ALA A 93 7.43 -13.21 13.95
N ILE A 94 8.00 -12.96 12.77
CA ILE A 94 7.45 -12.04 11.76
C ILE A 94 6.06 -12.51 11.31
N LEU A 95 5.90 -13.78 10.92
CA LEU A 95 4.63 -14.32 10.44
C LEU A 95 3.53 -14.29 11.52
N GLU A 96 3.85 -14.74 12.74
CA GLU A 96 2.90 -14.78 13.85
C GLU A 96 2.51 -13.37 14.30
N THR A 97 3.46 -12.44 14.41
CA THR A 97 3.17 -11.05 14.76
C THR A 97 2.30 -10.39 13.70
N PHE A 98 2.62 -10.61 12.42
CA PHE A 98 1.86 -10.03 11.32
C PHE A 98 0.43 -10.54 11.27
N TYR A 99 0.25 -11.87 11.46
CA TYR A 99 -1.08 -12.48 11.49
C TYR A 99 -1.89 -12.05 12.72
N SER A 100 -1.26 -11.96 13.90
CA SER A 100 -1.95 -11.67 15.17
C SER A 100 -2.35 -10.20 15.31
N THR A 101 -1.57 -9.27 14.77
CA THR A 101 -1.80 -7.83 14.93
C THR A 101 -2.51 -7.19 13.74
N GLY A 102 -2.40 -7.76 12.54
CA GLY A 102 -2.91 -7.15 11.32
C GLY A 102 -2.25 -5.80 10.96
N MET A 103 -1.06 -5.53 11.51
CA MET A 103 -0.29 -4.32 11.18
C MET A 103 0.09 -4.29 9.70
N ARG A 104 0.58 -3.15 9.21
CA ARG A 104 1.05 -3.02 7.82
C ARG A 104 2.45 -3.59 7.69
N LEU A 105 2.80 -4.07 6.49
CA LEU A 105 4.13 -4.59 6.19
C LEU A 105 5.25 -3.59 6.51
N SER A 106 5.01 -2.29 6.28
CA SER A 106 6.00 -1.24 6.58
C SER A 106 6.19 -1.01 8.07
N GLU A 107 5.16 -1.21 8.89
CA GLU A 107 5.24 -1.14 10.35
C GLU A 107 6.04 -2.35 10.86
N LEU A 108 5.69 -3.56 10.41
CA LEU A 108 6.41 -4.79 10.76
C LEU A 108 7.90 -4.74 10.36
N ALA A 109 8.20 -4.27 9.16
CA ALA A 109 9.59 -4.17 8.68
C ALA A 109 10.43 -3.14 9.44
N GLY A 110 9.78 -2.16 10.08
CA GLY A 110 10.43 -1.15 10.92
C GLY A 110 10.50 -1.52 12.39
N LEU A 111 9.80 -2.58 12.82
CA LEU A 111 9.66 -2.95 14.23
C LEU A 111 11.00 -3.42 14.81
N THR A 112 11.35 -2.88 15.98
CA THR A 112 12.52 -3.26 16.76
C THR A 112 12.13 -3.84 18.11
N VAL A 113 13.08 -4.47 18.82
CA VAL A 113 12.81 -5.02 20.16
C VAL A 113 12.38 -3.95 21.16
N ARG A 114 12.77 -2.68 20.96
CA ARG A 114 12.40 -1.56 21.84
C ARG A 114 10.95 -1.12 21.68
N ASP A 115 10.34 -1.48 20.57
CA ASP A 115 8.98 -1.12 20.21
C ASP A 115 7.97 -2.10 20.82
N VAL A 116 8.44 -3.24 21.35
CA VAL A 116 7.62 -4.28 21.95
C VAL A 116 7.65 -4.19 23.46
N ASP A 117 6.49 -3.93 24.05
CA ASP A 117 6.25 -4.00 25.49
C ASP A 117 5.51 -5.30 25.81
N LEU A 118 6.26 -6.29 26.32
CA LEU A 118 5.72 -7.59 26.71
C LEU A 118 4.92 -7.55 28.02
N VAL A 119 5.01 -6.48 28.80
CA VAL A 119 4.24 -6.32 30.04
C VAL A 119 2.81 -5.87 29.73
N SER A 120 2.67 -4.95 28.77
CA SER A 120 1.37 -4.44 28.33
C SER A 120 0.81 -5.12 27.08
N ASP A 121 1.56 -6.06 26.48
CA ASP A 121 1.24 -6.75 25.22
C ASP A 121 0.97 -5.75 24.08
N GLN A 122 1.91 -4.82 23.88
CA GLN A 122 1.82 -3.75 22.88
C GLN A 122 3.06 -3.71 21.98
N ALA A 123 2.86 -3.32 20.72
CA ALA A 123 3.92 -2.99 19.77
C ALA A 123 3.68 -1.57 19.23
N ARG A 124 4.68 -0.67 19.28
CA ARG A 124 4.56 0.75 18.94
C ARG A 124 5.47 1.23 17.81
#